data_AF-M2V1R0-F1
#
_entry.id   AF-M2V1R0-F1
#
_cell.length_a   1.000
_cell.length_b   1.000
_cell.length_c   1.000
_cell.angle_alpha   90.00
_cell.angle_beta   90.00
_cell.angle_gamma   90.00
#
_symmetry.space_group_name_H-M   'P 1'
#
loop_
_entity.id
_entity.type
_entity.pdbx_description
1 polymer ?
#
loop_
_entity_poly.entity_id
_entity_poly.type
_entity_poly.pdbx_seq_one_letter_code
_entity_poly.pdbx_strand_id
1 'polypeptide(L)'
;MDRTNKYRREDGCYPAGHPFTLAITAFVMVLMGKGSRFAALSQQAKQEGIAIGSDVFDEAAEILGVPYCDKLDLYVPRAVKDKAERLPRHQITNAFA
;
A
#
# COMPACT_ATOMS: atom_id res chain seq x y z
N MET A 1 22.46 2.84 -12.60
CA MET A 1 21.07 2.36 -12.72
C MET A 1 20.23 3.52 -13.19
N ASP A 2 19.78 3.49 -14.43
CA ASP A 2 19.08 4.58 -15.09
C ASP A 2 17.62 4.63 -14.59
N ARG A 3 17.29 5.63 -13.76
CA ARG A 3 15.97 5.79 -13.13
C ARG A 3 14.91 6.40 -14.06
N THR A 4 15.27 6.70 -15.30
CA THR A 4 14.47 7.50 -16.24
C THR A 4 13.33 6.72 -16.93
N ASN A 5 13.26 5.39 -16.77
CA ASN A 5 12.32 4.53 -17.52
C ASN A 5 11.39 3.68 -16.63
N LYS A 6 11.19 4.03 -15.35
CA LYS A 6 10.40 3.19 -14.43
C LYS A 6 8.88 3.30 -14.65
N TYR A 7 8.44 4.36 -15.32
CA TYR A 7 7.03 4.70 -15.51
C TYR A 7 6.66 4.92 -16.98
N ARG A 8 7.32 4.18 -17.90
CA ARG A 8 6.99 4.28 -19.32
C ARG A 8 5.58 3.75 -19.53
N ARG A 9 4.71 4.66 -19.94
CA ARG A 9 3.33 4.37 -20.30
C ARG A 9 3.31 3.71 -21.66
N GLU A 10 2.58 2.62 -21.80
CA GLU A 10 2.18 2.10 -23.10
C GLU A 10 0.92 2.90 -23.50
N ASP A 11 0.98 3.59 -24.64
CA ASP A 11 -0.12 4.41 -25.18
C ASP A 11 -0.70 5.46 -24.23
N GLY A 12 0.11 5.98 -23.30
CA GLY A 12 -0.30 7.01 -22.34
C GLY A 12 -1.05 6.50 -21.11
N CYS A 13 -1.24 5.19 -20.97
CA CYS A 13 -1.83 4.53 -19.80
C CYS A 13 -0.81 3.65 -19.06
N TYR A 14 -1.04 3.49 -17.75
CA TYR A 14 -0.32 2.48 -16.97
C TYR A 14 -1.10 1.17 -17.02
N PRO A 15 -0.44 0.01 -17.16
CA PRO A 15 -1.12 -1.28 -17.09
C PRO A 15 -1.74 -1.51 -15.70
N ALA A 16 -2.72 -2.42 -15.61
CA ALA A 16 -3.47 -2.67 -14.37
C ALA A 16 -2.56 -3.12 -13.21
N GLY A 17 -1.56 -3.96 -13.52
CA GLY A 17 -0.54 -4.41 -12.55
C GLY A 17 0.60 -3.42 -12.26
N HIS A 18 0.56 -2.19 -12.80
CA HIS A 18 1.59 -1.19 -12.54
C HIS A 18 1.47 -0.62 -11.12
N PRO A 19 2.58 -0.38 -10.39
CA PRO A 19 2.55 0.09 -8.99
C PRO A 19 1.67 1.34 -8.78
N PHE A 20 1.74 2.29 -9.71
CA PHE A 20 0.93 3.51 -9.67
C PHE A 20 -0.57 3.24 -9.80
N THR A 21 -0.96 2.32 -10.68
CA THR A 21 -2.37 1.94 -10.89
C THR A 21 -2.93 1.26 -9.64
N LEU A 22 -2.15 0.34 -9.05
CA LEU A 22 -2.50 -0.31 -7.78
C LEU A 22 -2.68 0.72 -6.66
N ALA A 23 -1.72 1.64 -6.49
CA ALA A 23 -1.74 2.64 -5.45
C ALA A 23 -2.94 3.59 -5.57
N ILE A 24 -3.22 4.13 -6.76
CA ILE A 24 -4.36 5.03 -6.96
C ILE A 24 -5.68 4.28 -6.76
N THR A 25 -5.81 3.05 -7.26
CA THR A 25 -7.04 2.27 -7.10
C THR A 25 -7.31 1.99 -5.62
N ALA A 26 -6.28 1.58 -4.88
CA ALA A 26 -6.35 1.39 -3.44
C ALA A 26 -6.71 2.70 -2.70
N PHE A 27 -6.12 3.83 -3.10
CA PHE A 27 -6.43 5.15 -2.53
C PHE A 27 -7.90 5.51 -2.73
N VAL A 28 -8.43 5.34 -3.94
CA VAL A 28 -9.85 5.58 -4.25
C VAL A 28 -10.74 4.67 -3.40
N MET A 29 -10.40 3.39 -3.25
CA MET A 29 -11.15 2.48 -2.38
C MET A 29 -11.18 2.93 -0.91
N VAL A 30 -10.07 3.44 -0.39
CA VAL A 30 -10.00 4.01 0.98
C VAL A 30 -10.89 5.25 1.10
N LEU A 31 -10.86 6.16 0.13
CA LEU A 31 -11.74 7.34 0.11
C LEU A 31 -13.22 6.95 0.06
N MET A 32 -13.55 5.84 -0.59
CA MET A 32 -14.90 5.25 -0.59
C MET A 32 -15.25 4.49 0.71
N GLY A 33 -14.38 4.52 1.73
CA GLY A 33 -14.60 3.86 3.01
C GLY A 33 -14.39 2.34 3.01
N LYS A 34 -13.73 1.77 1.98
CA LYS A 34 -13.52 0.31 1.86
C LYS A 34 -12.33 -0.22 2.68
N GLY A 35 -12.13 0.28 3.90
CA GLY A 35 -11.12 -0.21 4.84
C GLY A 35 -9.80 0.59 4.86
N SER A 36 -8.75 -0.01 5.42
CA SER A 36 -7.43 0.62 5.53
C SER A 36 -6.69 0.64 4.18
N ARG A 37 -5.69 1.52 4.05
CA ARG A 37 -4.83 1.62 2.86
C ARG A 37 -4.22 0.28 2.46
N PHE A 38 -3.71 -0.47 3.43
CA PHE A 38 -3.14 -1.78 3.17
C PHE A 38 -4.16 -2.84 2.79
N ALA A 39 -5.34 -2.84 3.42
CA ALA A 39 -6.41 -3.77 3.05
C ALA A 39 -6.87 -3.54 1.60
N ALA A 40 -7.07 -2.27 1.23
CA ALA A 40 -7.43 -1.89 -0.13
C ALA A 40 -6.34 -2.27 -1.15
N LEU A 41 -5.07 -2.00 -0.82
CA LEU A 41 -3.94 -2.35 -1.67
C LEU A 41 -3.77 -3.86 -1.83
N SER A 42 -3.87 -4.62 -0.74
CA SER A 42 -3.79 -6.09 -0.75
C SER A 42 -4.92 -6.71 -1.57
N GLN A 43 -6.13 -6.15 -1.46
CA GLN A 43 -7.26 -6.58 -2.27
C GLN A 43 -6.99 -6.35 -3.77
N GLN A 44 -6.52 -5.16 -4.14
CA GLN A 44 -6.21 -4.86 -5.54
C GLN A 44 -5.06 -5.72 -6.07
N ALA A 45 -3.98 -5.86 -5.31
CA ALA A 45 -2.85 -6.71 -5.68
C ALA A 45 -3.28 -8.16 -5.91
N LYS A 46 -4.15 -8.70 -5.05
CA LYS A 46 -4.73 -10.04 -5.23
C LYS A 46 -5.53 -10.16 -6.52
N GLN A 47 -6.30 -9.14 -6.90
CA GLN A 47 -7.07 -9.14 -8.15
C GLN A 47 -6.17 -9.14 -9.39
N GLU A 48 -5.04 -8.45 -9.32
CA GLU A 48 -4.02 -8.40 -10.39
C GLU A 48 -3.00 -9.55 -10.33
N GLY A 49 -3.15 -10.50 -9.40
CA GLY A 49 -2.24 -11.63 -9.24
C GLY A 49 -0.85 -11.26 -8.69
N ILE A 50 -0.72 -10.13 -8.00
CA ILE A 50 0.54 -9.60 -7.47
C ILE A 50 0.71 -10.05 -6.02
N ALA A 51 1.86 -10.65 -5.73
CA ALA A 51 2.20 -11.11 -4.39
C ALA A 51 2.50 -9.94 -3.44
N ILE A 52 2.02 -10.06 -2.19
CA ILE A 52 2.39 -9.16 -1.10
C ILE A 52 3.89 -9.30 -0.84
N GLY A 53 4.60 -8.18 -0.65
CA GLY A 53 6.06 -8.16 -0.46
C GLY A 53 6.87 -8.30 -1.76
N SER A 54 6.23 -8.27 -2.93
CA SER A 54 6.93 -8.13 -4.20
C SER A 54 7.38 -6.67 -4.44
N ASP A 55 8.40 -6.45 -5.25
CA ASP A 55 8.88 -5.10 -5.58
C ASP A 55 7.77 -4.18 -6.10
N VAL A 56 6.84 -4.72 -6.90
CA VAL A 56 5.68 -3.99 -7.43
C VAL A 56 4.72 -3.59 -6.32
N PHE A 57 4.45 -4.50 -5.39
CA PHE A 57 3.59 -4.23 -4.24
C PHE A 57 4.22 -3.21 -3.30
N ASP A 58 5.50 -3.36 -3.00
CA ASP A 58 6.24 -2.50 -2.07
C ASP A 58 6.34 -1.07 -2.61
N GLU A 59 6.58 -0.91 -3.92
CA GLU A 59 6.55 0.38 -4.58
C GLU A 59 5.13 1.00 -4.58
N ALA A 60 4.09 0.21 -4.82
CA ALA A 60 2.71 0.69 -4.72
C ALA A 60 2.37 1.14 -3.29
N ALA A 61 2.86 0.41 -2.29
CA ALA A 61 2.68 0.71 -0.88
C ALA A 61 3.41 2.01 -0.49
N GLU A 62 4.62 2.23 -1.01
CA GLU A 62 5.38 3.48 -0.87
C GLU A 62 4.61 4.66 -1.48
N ILE A 63 4.12 4.53 -2.72
CA ILE A 63 3.31 5.56 -3.40
C ILE A 63 2.05 5.90 -2.59
N LEU A 64 1.40 4.88 -2.01
CA LEU A 64 0.20 5.04 -1.18
C LEU A 64 0.49 5.64 0.21
N GLY A 65 1.76 5.87 0.56
CA GLY A 65 2.18 6.40 1.85
C GLY A 65 2.03 5.40 3.00
N VAL A 66 2.05 4.11 2.70
CA VAL A 66 2.09 2.97 3.64
C VAL A 66 3.29 2.09 3.28
N PRO A 67 4.54 2.59 3.43
CA PRO A 67 5.71 1.80 3.08
C PRO A 67 5.65 0.44 3.78
N TYR A 68 5.62 -0.62 2.98
CA TYR A 68 5.49 -1.98 3.44
C TYR A 68 6.87 -2.58 3.70
N CYS A 69 6.97 -3.38 4.75
CA CYS A 69 8.16 -4.18 5.02
C CYS A 69 7.69 -5.47 5.69
N ASP A 70 7.71 -6.56 4.94
CA ASP A 70 7.26 -7.88 5.37
C ASP A 70 7.97 -8.32 6.67
N LYS A 71 9.27 -8.02 6.80
CA LYS A 71 10.05 -8.32 8.02
C LYS A 71 9.50 -7.65 9.27
N LEU A 72 8.87 -6.47 9.15
CA LEU A 72 8.27 -5.79 10.31
C LEU A 72 6.93 -6.41 10.73
N ASP A 73 6.24 -7.14 9.85
CA ASP A 73 5.01 -7.85 10.21
C ASP A 73 5.30 -9.06 11.13
N LEU A 74 6.54 -9.58 11.11
CA LEU A 74 7.00 -10.61 12.05
C LEU A 74 7.04 -10.13 13.51
N TYR A 75 7.29 -8.84 13.72
CA TYR A 75 7.47 -8.26 15.06
C TYR A 75 6.22 -7.54 15.58
N VAL A 76 5.43 -6.97 14.68
CA VAL A 76 4.22 -6.23 15.05
C VAL A 76 3.06 -6.74 14.19
N PRO A 77 2.05 -7.41 14.79
CA PRO A 77 0.92 -7.93 14.04
C PRO A 77 0.20 -6.85 13.25
N ARG A 78 -0.28 -7.19 12.04
CA ARG A 78 -0.98 -6.24 11.16
C ARG A 78 -2.16 -5.53 11.82
N ALA A 79 -2.94 -6.27 12.62
CA ALA A 79 -4.08 -5.72 13.35
C ALA A 79 -3.68 -4.58 14.32
N VAL A 80 -2.47 -4.65 14.91
CA VAL A 80 -1.93 -3.62 15.80
C VAL A 80 -1.56 -2.38 14.99
N LYS A 81 -0.93 -2.55 13.82
CA LYS A 81 -0.61 -1.45 12.89
C LYS A 81 -1.88 -0.76 12.37
N ASP A 82 -2.88 -1.53 11.96
CA ASP A 82 -4.16 -0.99 11.49
C ASP A 82 -4.89 -0.21 12.60
N LYS A 83 -4.80 -0.67 13.86
CA LYS A 83 -5.34 0.07 15.01
C LYS A 83 -4.58 1.39 15.20
N ALA A 84 -3.25 1.38 15.09
CA ALA A 84 -2.42 2.58 15.18
C ALA A 84 -2.77 3.61 14.09
N GLU A 85 -2.96 3.17 12.84
CA GLU A 85 -3.28 4.06 11.71
C GLU A 85 -4.63 4.76 11.84
N ARG A 86 -5.57 4.21 12.61
CA ARG A 86 -6.88 4.81 12.87
C ARG A 86 -6.87 5.84 13.99
N LEU A 87 -5.80 5.90 14.79
CA LEU A 87 -5.70 6.84 15.90
C LEU A 87 -5.23 8.21 15.40
N PRO A 88 -5.79 9.31 15.94
CA PRO A 88 -5.22 10.63 15.76
C PRO A 88 -3.75 10.62 16.20
N ARG A 89 -2.87 11.33 15.47
CA ARG A 89 -1.41 11.33 15.77
C ARG A 89 -1.08 11.64 17.24
N HIS A 90 -1.86 12.50 17.88
CA HIS A 90 -1.67 12.89 19.28
C HIS A 90 -2.06 11.80 20.31
N GLN A 91 -2.70 10.71 19.89
CA GLN A 91 -3.16 9.61 20.76
C GLN A 91 -2.31 8.34 20.62
N ILE A 92 -1.42 8.28 19.64
CA ILE A 92 -0.63 7.07 19.34
C ILE A 92 0.24 6.66 20.54
N THR A 93 0.84 7.62 21.25
CA THR A 93 1.69 7.37 22.43
C THR A 93 0.94 6.75 23.61
N ASN A 94 -0.36 6.99 23.73
CA ASN A 94 -1.17 6.54 24.87
C ASN A 94 -1.89 5.22 24.61
N ALA A 95 -1.93 4.75 23.35
CA ALA A 95 -2.70 3.57 22.96
C ALA A 95 -1.94 2.24 23.12
N PHE A 96 -0.64 2.30 23.43
CA PHE A 96 0.27 1.16 23.56
C PHE A 96 1.04 1.16 24.89
N ALA A 97 0.59 1.96 25.87
CA ALA A 97 1.00 1.87 27.27
C ALA A 97 0.18 0.78 27.99
#